data_AF-A0A517WGR7-F1
#
_entry.id   AF-A0A517WGR7-F1
#
_cell.length_a   1.000
_cell.length_b   1.000
_cell.length_c   1.000
_cell.angle_alpha   90.00
_cell.angle_beta   90.00
_cell.angle_gamma   90.00
#
_symmetry.space_group_name_H-M   'P 1'
#
loop_
_entity.id
_entity.type
_entity.pdbx_description
1 polymer ?
#
loop_
_entity_poly.entity_id
_entity_poly.type
_entity_poly.pdbx_seq_one_letter_code
_entity_poly.pdbx_strand_id
1 'polypeptide(L)'
;MQHQPLFKSRFPVITILCLSSLLGTFQAGCTQTGESAAEEDHLEHHIPEHKPKSYTETVRELDTRMRTLLNQSPTEVNPEEKQQLEEIIDWIPELAADSELKHKDWNEVKQLSTEIKSVFLQTDFSQVDASVVGRYFLLVDKLKQYTGRSETKKFQS
;
A
#
# COMPACT_ATOMS: atom_id res chain seq x y z
N MET A 1 10.22 47.18 17.99
CA MET A 1 11.51 47.60 17.41
C MET A 1 12.58 47.13 18.38
N GLN A 2 13.19 45.97 18.12
CA GLN A 2 14.46 45.83 17.40
C GLN A 2 15.68 46.37 18.17
N HIS A 3 16.72 45.54 18.15
CA HIS A 3 18.14 45.78 18.44
C HIS A 3 18.64 45.65 19.88
N GLN A 4 19.31 44.52 20.13
CA GLN A 4 20.73 44.55 20.52
C GLN A 4 21.46 43.37 19.85
N PRO A 5 22.55 43.61 19.10
CA PRO A 5 23.36 42.56 18.49
C PRO A 5 24.71 42.35 19.23
N LEU A 6 25.45 41.36 18.72
CA LEU A 6 26.89 41.13 18.84
C LEU A 6 27.39 40.36 20.06
N PHE A 7 27.52 39.04 19.89
CA PHE A 7 28.64 38.31 20.47
C PHE A 7 29.40 37.53 19.38
N LYS A 8 30.63 37.99 19.14
CA LYS A 8 31.71 37.29 18.45
C LYS A 8 32.15 36.09 19.30
N SER A 9 32.31 34.91 18.72
CA SER A 9 33.38 33.96 19.08
C SER A 9 33.44 32.83 18.04
N ARG A 10 34.44 32.84 17.14
CA ARG A 10 35.70 32.09 17.21
C ARG A 10 35.52 30.58 17.02
N PHE A 11 35.65 30.16 15.77
CA PHE A 11 35.88 28.77 15.36
C PHE A 11 37.30 28.33 15.75
N PRO A 12 37.47 27.10 16.24
CA PRO A 12 38.71 26.37 16.03
C PRO A 12 38.49 25.26 14.99
N VAL A 13 39.19 25.42 13.87
CA VAL A 13 39.58 24.33 12.97
C VAL A 13 40.71 23.57 13.66
N ILE A 14 40.54 22.27 13.88
CA ILE A 14 41.66 21.35 14.11
C ILE A 14 41.44 20.11 13.23
N THR A 15 42.18 20.11 12.13
CA THR A 15 42.52 18.97 11.28
C THR A 15 43.51 18.07 12.04
N ILE A 16 43.43 16.73 11.90
CA ILE A 16 44.54 15.84 11.43
C ILE A 16 44.43 14.34 11.83
N LEU A 17 44.55 13.52 10.77
CA LEU A 17 45.11 12.16 10.56
C LEU A 17 44.56 10.87 11.22
N CYS A 18 44.15 9.98 10.29
CA CYS A 18 44.59 8.59 10.06
C CYS A 18 44.64 7.59 11.22
N LEU A 19 43.94 6.46 11.06
CA LEU A 19 44.62 5.16 10.82
C LEU A 19 43.62 4.09 10.36
N SER A 20 43.95 3.47 9.24
CA SER A 20 43.36 2.25 8.68
C SER A 20 43.51 1.04 9.60
N SER A 21 42.47 0.21 9.69
CA SER A 21 42.56 -1.19 10.11
C SER A 21 41.62 -2.03 9.26
N LEU A 22 42.22 -2.65 8.25
CA LEU A 22 41.71 -3.88 7.66
C LEU A 22 41.66 -4.95 8.75
N LEU A 23 40.53 -5.63 8.89
CA LEU A 23 40.52 -7.04 9.25
C LEU A 23 39.33 -7.70 8.56
N GLY A 24 39.58 -8.18 7.34
CA GLY A 24 38.68 -9.10 6.65
C GLY A 24 38.84 -10.47 7.25
N THR A 25 37.81 -10.97 7.92
CA THR A 25 37.69 -12.38 8.28
C THR A 25 36.96 -13.11 7.15
N PHE A 26 37.75 -13.62 6.21
CA PHE A 26 37.34 -14.75 5.38
C PHE A 26 37.15 -15.96 6.28
N GLN A 27 35.91 -16.35 6.54
CA GLN A 27 35.61 -17.73 6.94
C GLN A 27 35.21 -18.49 5.67
N ALA A 28 36.16 -19.28 5.19
CA ALA A 28 35.90 -20.40 4.30
C ALA A 28 35.13 -21.46 5.10
N GLY A 29 33.83 -21.61 4.81
CA GLY A 29 33.03 -22.75 5.24
C GLY A 29 33.04 -23.81 4.15
N CYS A 30 33.86 -24.85 4.33
CA CYS A 30 33.83 -26.05 3.51
C CYS A 30 32.65 -26.95 3.91
N THR A 31 31.86 -27.33 2.91
CA THR A 31 31.19 -28.63 2.72
C THR A 31 30.44 -29.22 3.93
N GLN A 32 29.11 -29.10 3.89
CA GLN A 32 28.26 -30.21 4.31
C GLN A 32 27.35 -30.56 3.13
N THR A 33 27.70 -31.64 2.44
CA THR A 33 26.78 -32.42 1.62
C THR A 33 25.71 -32.97 2.55
N GLY A 34 24.71 -32.14 2.81
CA GLY A 34 23.41 -32.56 3.29
C GLY A 34 22.53 -32.66 2.08
N GLU A 35 22.41 -33.87 1.55
CA GLU A 35 21.28 -34.30 0.74
C GLU A 35 20.03 -34.19 1.63
N SER A 36 19.56 -32.97 1.85
CA SER A 36 18.17 -32.74 2.21
C SER A 36 17.50 -32.53 0.87
N ALA A 37 16.78 -33.56 0.44
CA ALA A 37 15.65 -33.35 -0.45
C ALA A 37 14.92 -32.11 0.06
N ALA A 38 15.06 -31.01 -0.68
CA ALA A 38 14.16 -29.90 -0.54
C ALA A 38 12.84 -30.47 -1.05
N GLU A 39 12.08 -31.05 -0.13
CA GLU A 39 10.66 -31.23 -0.32
C GLU A 39 10.18 -29.82 -0.65
N GLU A 40 9.76 -29.62 -1.90
CA GLU A 40 9.09 -28.44 -2.36
C GLU A 40 7.81 -28.33 -1.52
N ASP A 41 7.93 -27.79 -0.31
CA ASP A 41 6.83 -27.31 0.50
C ASP A 41 6.29 -26.10 -0.26
N HIS A 42 5.47 -26.39 -1.27
CA HIS A 42 4.68 -25.40 -1.97
C HIS A 42 3.83 -24.74 -0.88
N LEU A 43 4.29 -23.59 -0.39
CA LEU A 43 3.50 -22.71 0.45
C LEU A 43 2.21 -22.43 -0.32
N GLU A 44 1.15 -23.19 -0.01
CA GLU A 44 -0.17 -22.94 -0.55
C GLU A 44 -0.57 -21.55 -0.06
N HIS A 45 -0.36 -20.54 -0.91
CA HIS A 45 -0.79 -19.18 -0.63
C HIS A 45 -2.32 -19.19 -0.60
N HIS A 46 -2.87 -19.30 0.61
CA HIS A 46 -4.31 -19.23 0.82
C HIS A 46 -4.83 -17.86 0.38
N ILE A 47 -5.52 -17.83 -0.77
CA ILE A 47 -6.22 -16.64 -1.24
C ILE A 47 -7.59 -16.64 -0.56
N PRO A 48 -7.90 -15.61 0.25
CA PRO A 48 -9.19 -15.57 0.94
C PRO A 48 -10.33 -15.35 -0.06
N GLU A 49 -11.52 -15.86 0.29
CA GLU A 49 -12.70 -15.84 -0.59
C GLU A 49 -13.14 -14.42 -0.98
N HIS A 50 -12.92 -13.43 -0.10
CA HIS A 50 -13.31 -12.04 -0.35
C HIS A 50 -12.34 -11.24 -1.22
N LYS A 51 -11.22 -11.82 -1.68
CA LYS A 51 -10.33 -11.15 -2.63
C LYS A 51 -11.00 -11.04 -4.01
N PRO A 52 -11.17 -9.81 -4.56
CA PRO A 52 -11.74 -9.64 -5.89
C PRO A 52 -10.89 -10.29 -6.98
N LYS A 53 -11.52 -10.79 -8.04
CA LYS A 53 -10.84 -11.55 -9.11
C LYS A 53 -10.22 -10.66 -10.18
N SER A 54 -10.54 -9.37 -10.18
CA SER A 54 -10.06 -8.42 -11.18
C SER A 54 -10.08 -6.99 -10.65
N TYR A 55 -9.29 -6.10 -11.26
CA TYR A 55 -9.30 -4.68 -10.96
C TYR A 55 -10.70 -4.05 -11.04
N THR A 56 -11.47 -4.35 -12.09
CA THR A 56 -12.84 -3.82 -12.26
C THR A 56 -13.75 -4.27 -11.12
N GLU A 57 -13.65 -5.53 -10.70
CA GLU A 57 -14.39 -6.04 -9.55
C GLU A 57 -13.96 -5.37 -8.25
N THR A 58 -12.65 -5.16 -8.03
CA THR A 58 -12.13 -4.41 -6.88
C THR A 58 -12.80 -3.05 -6.74
N VAL A 59 -12.85 -2.28 -7.83
CA VAL A 59 -13.44 -0.93 -7.81
C VAL A 59 -14.95 -0.97 -7.48
N ARG A 60 -15.66 -2.02 -7.93
CA ARG A 60 -17.07 -2.24 -7.56
C ARG A 60 -17.24 -2.59 -6.08
N GLU A 61 -16.37 -3.45 -5.56
CA GLU A 61 -16.39 -3.89 -4.15
C GLU A 61 -16.08 -2.73 -3.19
N LEU A 62 -15.18 -1.80 -3.55
CA LEU A 62 -14.92 -0.59 -2.76
C LEU A 62 -16.18 0.25 -2.53
N ASP A 63 -16.93 0.52 -3.60
CA ASP A 63 -18.18 1.31 -3.54
C ASP A 63 -19.25 0.57 -2.72
N THR A 64 -19.44 -0.72 -3.01
CA THR A 64 -20.47 -1.55 -2.39
C THR A 64 -20.24 -1.71 -0.90
N ARG A 65 -19.04 -2.14 -0.50
CA ARG A 65 -18.71 -2.45 0.90
C ARG A 65 -18.65 -1.20 1.77
N MET A 66 -18.15 -0.08 1.24
CA MET A 66 -18.20 1.18 1.98
C MET A 66 -19.63 1.59 2.28
N ARG A 67 -20.55 1.47 1.31
CA ARG A 67 -21.98 1.74 1.54
C ARG A 67 -22.59 0.79 2.55
N THR A 68 -22.23 -0.50 2.51
CA THR A 68 -22.69 -1.47 3.52
C THR A 68 -22.29 -1.04 4.93
N LEU A 69 -21.01 -0.70 5.15
CA LEU A 69 -20.53 -0.23 6.45
C LEU A 69 -21.22 1.07 6.89
N LEU A 70 -21.45 2.01 5.97
CA LEU A 70 -22.13 3.27 6.27
C LEU A 70 -23.63 3.10 6.59
N ASN A 71 -24.25 2.02 6.12
CA ASN A 71 -25.66 1.71 6.37
C ASN A 71 -25.87 0.87 7.64
N GLN A 72 -24.80 0.39 8.28
CA GLN A 72 -24.88 -0.28 9.57
C GLN A 72 -25.20 0.71 10.68
N SER A 73 -25.77 0.21 11.79
CA SER A 73 -25.91 1.00 13.00
C SER A 73 -24.53 1.48 13.46
N PRO A 74 -24.34 2.77 13.82
CA PRO A 74 -23.04 3.31 14.22
C PRO A 74 -22.37 2.57 15.39
N THR A 75 -23.16 1.88 16.22
CA THR A 75 -22.70 1.09 17.36
C THR A 75 -22.44 -0.38 17.06
N GLU A 76 -22.73 -0.85 15.85
CA GLU A 76 -22.72 -2.28 15.48
C GLU A 76 -21.99 -2.53 14.15
N VAL A 77 -21.07 -1.64 13.79
CA VAL A 77 -20.27 -1.81 12.56
C VAL A 77 -19.49 -3.12 12.66
N ASN A 78 -19.68 -4.00 11.68
CA ASN A 78 -19.06 -5.32 11.70
C ASN A 78 -17.54 -5.20 11.49
N PRO A 79 -16.71 -5.58 12.48
CA PRO A 79 -15.26 -5.47 12.37
C PRO A 79 -14.67 -6.32 11.25
N GLU A 80 -15.28 -7.47 10.94
CA GLU A 80 -14.83 -8.34 9.86
C GLU A 80 -15.04 -7.69 8.50
N GLU A 81 -16.22 -7.13 8.23
CA GLU A 81 -16.50 -6.44 6.97
C GLU A 81 -15.62 -5.20 6.79
N LYS A 82 -15.34 -4.48 7.88
CA LYS A 82 -14.41 -3.35 7.88
C LYS A 82 -13.00 -3.82 7.51
N GLN A 83 -12.51 -4.89 8.13
CA GLN A 83 -11.22 -5.47 7.83
C GLN A 83 -11.13 -5.94 6.37
N GLN A 84 -12.14 -6.67 5.89
CA GLN A 84 -12.18 -7.15 4.51
C GLN A 84 -12.11 -5.99 3.50
N LEU A 85 -12.81 -4.88 3.77
CA LEU A 85 -12.69 -3.69 2.91
C LEU A 85 -11.28 -3.09 2.95
N GLU A 86 -10.63 -3.06 4.11
CA GLU A 86 -9.26 -2.55 4.18
C GLU A 86 -8.25 -3.44 3.46
N GLU A 87 -8.42 -4.76 3.51
CA GLU A 87 -7.62 -5.72 2.74
C GLU A 87 -7.85 -5.57 1.23
N ILE A 88 -9.09 -5.34 0.80
CA ILE A 88 -9.41 -5.06 -0.61
C ILE A 88 -8.69 -3.80 -1.11
N ILE A 89 -8.60 -2.76 -0.27
CA ILE A 89 -7.83 -1.55 -0.61
C ILE A 89 -6.34 -1.88 -0.79
N ASP A 90 -5.80 -2.74 0.06
CA ASP A 90 -4.38 -3.15 0.00
C ASP A 90 -4.06 -4.00 -1.24
N TRP A 91 -5.02 -4.75 -1.77
CA TRP A 91 -4.85 -5.52 -3.01
C TRP A 91 -4.97 -4.70 -4.30
N ILE A 92 -5.38 -3.42 -4.25
CA ILE A 92 -5.54 -2.59 -5.47
C ILE A 92 -4.27 -2.57 -6.34
N PRO A 93 -3.04 -2.33 -5.82
CA PRO A 93 -1.83 -2.29 -6.66
C PRO A 93 -1.49 -3.64 -7.29
N GLU A 94 -1.79 -4.74 -6.60
CA GLU A 94 -1.59 -6.11 -7.08
C GLU A 94 -2.55 -6.40 -8.24
N LEU A 95 -3.86 -6.21 -8.02
CA LEU A 95 -4.89 -6.45 -9.03
C LEU A 95 -4.78 -5.50 -10.23
N ALA A 96 -4.22 -4.31 -10.02
CA ALA A 96 -3.86 -3.41 -11.11
C ALA A 96 -2.63 -3.90 -11.90
N ALA A 97 -1.63 -4.50 -11.23
CA ALA A 97 -0.45 -5.06 -11.88
C ALA A 97 -0.80 -6.30 -12.72
N ASP A 98 -1.76 -7.10 -12.26
CA ASP A 98 -2.28 -8.29 -12.96
C ASP A 98 -3.23 -7.94 -14.12
N SER A 99 -3.47 -6.65 -14.37
CA SER A 99 -4.36 -6.16 -15.41
C SER A 99 -3.61 -5.62 -16.63
N GLU A 100 -4.36 -5.16 -17.64
CA GLU A 100 -3.79 -4.55 -18.84
C GLU A 100 -3.38 -3.07 -18.67
N LEU A 101 -3.40 -2.55 -17.45
CA LEU A 101 -3.01 -1.17 -17.18
C LEU A 101 -1.53 -0.93 -17.57
N LYS A 102 -1.31 0.15 -18.30
CA LYS A 102 0.04 0.61 -18.62
C LYS A 102 0.72 1.08 -17.35
N HIS A 103 2.05 0.99 -17.29
CA HIS A 103 2.84 1.39 -16.12
C HIS A 103 2.50 2.80 -15.59
N LYS A 104 2.26 3.77 -16.47
CA LYS A 104 1.80 5.11 -16.07
C LYS A 104 0.48 5.06 -15.30
N ASP A 105 -0.52 4.38 -15.85
CA ASP A 105 -1.84 4.26 -15.23
C ASP A 105 -1.77 3.46 -13.93
N TRP A 106 -0.93 2.43 -13.87
CA TRP A 106 -0.66 1.66 -12.65
C TRP A 106 -0.07 2.53 -11.53
N ASN A 107 0.88 3.42 -11.83
CA ASN A 107 1.45 4.33 -10.83
C ASN A 107 0.38 5.26 -10.24
N GLU A 108 -0.51 5.80 -11.07
CA GLU A 108 -1.63 6.63 -10.62
C GLU A 108 -2.59 5.83 -9.72
N VAL A 109 -2.92 4.60 -10.12
CA VAL A 109 -3.77 3.69 -9.34
C VAL A 109 -3.15 3.37 -7.98
N LYS A 110 -1.84 3.13 -7.92
CA LYS A 110 -1.11 2.89 -6.67
C LYS A 110 -1.13 4.11 -5.74
N GLN A 111 -1.01 5.32 -6.30
CA GLN A 111 -1.13 6.53 -5.49
C GLN A 111 -2.55 6.69 -4.95
N LEU A 112 -3.56 6.49 -5.81
CA LEU A 112 -4.97 6.56 -5.42
C LEU A 112 -5.32 5.55 -4.33
N SER A 113 -4.81 4.31 -4.40
CA SER A 113 -5.06 3.31 -3.36
C SER A 113 -4.48 3.73 -2.00
N THR A 114 -3.30 4.35 -2.00
CA THR A 114 -2.69 4.91 -0.78
C THR A 114 -3.55 6.02 -0.17
N GLU A 115 -4.08 6.92 -1.01
CA GLU A 115 -4.97 7.98 -0.57
C GLU A 115 -6.31 7.43 -0.03
N ILE A 116 -6.87 6.43 -0.70
CA ILE A 116 -8.10 5.74 -0.26
C ILE A 116 -7.88 5.09 1.10
N LYS A 117 -6.77 4.38 1.30
CA LYS A 117 -6.42 3.76 2.59
C LYS A 117 -6.35 4.80 3.68
N SER A 118 -5.67 5.92 3.42
CA SER A 118 -5.56 7.01 4.40
C SER A 118 -6.92 7.57 4.81
N VAL A 119 -7.82 7.81 3.86
CA VAL A 119 -9.18 8.30 4.12
C VAL A 119 -10.03 7.26 4.86
N PHE A 120 -9.93 5.99 4.44
CA PHE A 120 -10.64 4.89 5.09
C PHE A 120 -10.25 4.74 6.57
N LEU A 121 -8.95 4.79 6.88
CA LEU A 121 -8.46 4.72 8.26
C LEU A 121 -8.86 5.93 9.13
N GLN A 122 -9.12 7.09 8.50
CA GLN A 122 -9.63 8.28 9.18
C GLN A 122 -11.16 8.23 9.39
N THR A 123 -11.87 7.31 8.74
CA THR A 123 -13.33 7.24 8.84
C THR A 123 -13.72 6.66 10.19
N ASP A 124 -14.32 7.50 11.03
CA ASP A 124 -15.03 7.07 12.22
C ASP A 124 -16.47 6.68 11.85
N PHE A 125 -16.75 5.38 11.80
CA PHE A 125 -18.09 4.88 11.49
C PHE A 125 -19.10 5.11 12.61
N SER A 126 -18.65 5.43 13.84
CA SER A 126 -19.55 5.81 14.93
C SER A 126 -20.03 7.26 14.81
N GLN A 127 -19.26 8.11 14.11
CA GLN A 127 -19.50 9.53 13.91
C GLN A 127 -19.08 9.92 12.48
N VAL A 128 -19.93 9.57 11.51
CA VAL A 128 -19.61 9.73 10.08
C VAL A 128 -19.46 11.19 9.68
N ASP A 129 -18.25 11.58 9.31
CA ASP A 129 -17.96 12.87 8.66
C ASP A 129 -18.24 12.78 7.14
N ALA A 130 -19.25 13.52 6.69
CA ALA A 130 -19.65 13.55 5.28
C ALA A 130 -18.54 14.02 4.33
N SER A 131 -17.59 14.85 4.79
CA SER A 131 -16.46 15.32 3.98
C SER A 131 -15.42 14.23 3.76
N VAL A 132 -15.13 13.43 4.80
CA VAL A 132 -14.21 12.28 4.74
C VAL A 132 -14.79 11.21 3.84
N VAL A 133 -16.07 10.86 4.03
CA VAL A 133 -16.78 9.90 3.18
C VAL A 133 -16.91 10.38 1.74
N GLY A 134 -17.22 11.66 1.53
CA GLY A 134 -17.27 12.25 0.19
C GLY A 134 -15.92 12.15 -0.53
N ARG A 135 -14.82 12.39 0.19
CA ARG A 135 -13.47 12.22 -0.35
C ARG A 135 -13.17 10.76 -0.72
N TYR A 136 -13.59 9.80 0.09
CA TYR A 136 -13.45 8.37 -0.23
C TYR A 136 -14.11 8.05 -1.58
N PHE A 137 -15.39 8.41 -1.75
CA PHE A 137 -16.12 8.10 -2.99
C PHE A 137 -15.56 8.85 -4.20
N LEU A 138 -15.04 10.07 -4.03
CA LEU A 138 -14.35 10.79 -5.10
C LEU A 138 -13.10 10.05 -5.58
N LEU A 139 -12.31 9.48 -4.65
CA LEU A 139 -11.12 8.71 -5.00
C LEU A 139 -11.48 7.38 -5.68
N VAL A 140 -12.54 6.71 -5.20
CA VAL A 140 -13.08 5.52 -5.87
C VAL A 140 -13.56 5.86 -7.28
N ASP A 141 -14.20 7.00 -7.50
CA ASP A 141 -14.60 7.46 -8.83
C ASP A 141 -13.39 7.70 -9.77
N LYS A 142 -12.28 8.23 -9.24
CA LYS A 142 -11.03 8.31 -10.01
C LYS A 142 -10.50 6.94 -10.39
N LEU A 143 -10.57 5.92 -9.51
CA LEU A 143 -10.21 4.55 -9.87
C LEU A 143 -11.11 3.99 -10.98
N LYS A 144 -12.41 4.31 -10.98
CA LYS A 144 -13.35 3.88 -12.04
C LYS A 144 -12.89 4.29 -13.45
N GLN A 145 -12.11 5.36 -13.61
CA GLN A 145 -11.59 5.81 -14.90
C GLN A 145 -10.55 4.88 -15.53
N TYR A 146 -10.08 3.86 -14.80
CA TYR A 146 -9.08 2.91 -15.25
C TYR A 146 -9.67 1.54 -15.63
N THR A 147 -10.93 1.24 -15.27
CA THR A 147 -11.56 -0.09 -15.48
C THR A 147 -11.65 -0.49 -16.95
N GLY A 148 -12.00 0.45 -17.84
CA GLY A 148 -12.02 0.16 -19.28
C GLY A 148 -10.63 -0.18 -19.86
N ARG A 149 -9.56 0.40 -19.30
CA ARG A 149 -8.17 0.17 -19.74
C ARG A 149 -7.55 -1.07 -19.10
N SER A 150 -8.07 -1.56 -17.97
CA SER A 150 -7.57 -2.78 -17.33
C SER A 150 -7.95 -4.06 -18.07
N GLU A 151 -8.85 -4.01 -19.06
CA GLU A 151 -9.40 -5.20 -19.73
C GLU A 151 -9.01 -5.33 -21.23
N THR A 152 -8.29 -4.35 -21.79
CA THR A 152 -8.19 -4.12 -23.24
C THR A 152 -7.35 -5.10 -24.09
N LYS A 153 -7.06 -6.33 -23.63
CA LYS A 153 -6.50 -7.40 -24.50
C LYS A 153 -7.51 -8.43 -25.01
N LYS A 154 -8.77 -8.44 -24.56
CA LYS A 154 -9.75 -9.46 -24.99
C LYS A 154 -10.18 -9.42 -26.48
N PHE A 155 -9.66 -8.51 -27.30
CA PHE A 155 -10.09 -8.31 -28.71
C PHE A 155 -8.98 -8.40 -29.76
N GLN A 156 -7.82 -8.98 -29.45
CA GLN A 156 -6.87 -9.37 -30.51
C GLN A 156 -6.92 -10.89 -30.68
N SER A 157 -7.53 -11.26 -31.79
CA SER A 157 -7.68 -12.61 -32.37
C SER A 157 -6.39 -13.40 -32.46
#